data_AF-A0A7L2UCP6-F1
#
_entry.id   AF-A0A7L2UCP6-F1
#
_cell.length_a   1.000
_cell.length_b   1.000
_cell.length_c   1.000
_cell.angle_alpha   90.00
_cell.angle_beta   90.00
_cell.angle_gamma   90.00
#
_symmetry.space_group_name_H-M   'P 1'
#
loop_
_entity.id
_entity.type
_entity.pdbx_description
1 polymer ?
#
loop_
_entity_poly.entity_id
_entity_poly.type
_entity_poly.pdbx_seq_one_letter_code
_entity_poly.pdbx_strand_id
1 'polypeptide(L)'
;PPAPPPCPPPGLKRPPPGGGAAGGLLALPLELLLEICGYLGAREVQGVLPRVCRALREAARDAEGFDWSAACVDLEEHLQRWGDGGASMEHFSLDEGHFASVDSVLLL
;
A
#
# COMPACT_ATOMS: atom_id res chain seq x y z
N PRO A 1 -12.80 -53.21 -21.31
CA PRO A 1 -12.66 -53.11 -19.84
C PRO A 1 -11.96 -51.79 -19.51
N PRO A 2 -12.47 -50.94 -18.61
CA PRO A 2 -11.80 -49.70 -18.25
C PRO A 2 -10.59 -49.98 -17.34
N ALA A 3 -9.49 -49.25 -17.55
CA ALA A 3 -8.26 -49.37 -16.77
C ALA A 3 -8.46 -48.91 -15.32
N PRO A 4 -7.74 -49.49 -14.33
CA PRO A 4 -7.81 -49.04 -12.95
C PRO A 4 -7.25 -47.60 -12.79
N PRO A 5 -7.77 -46.82 -11.83
CA PRO A 5 -7.27 -45.48 -11.57
C PRO A 5 -5.81 -45.51 -11.07
N PRO A 6 -4.98 -44.50 -11.40
CA PRO A 6 -3.60 -44.44 -10.93
C PRO A 6 -3.55 -44.25 -9.41
N CYS A 7 -2.64 -44.98 -8.74
CA CYS A 7 -2.37 -44.83 -7.32
C CYS A 7 -1.90 -43.40 -6.97
N PRO A 8 -2.33 -42.83 -5.84
CA PRO A 8 -1.86 -41.52 -5.40
C PRO A 8 -0.38 -41.60 -4.95
N PRO A 9 0.41 -40.51 -5.13
CA PRO A 9 1.81 -40.48 -4.74
C PRO A 9 1.98 -40.53 -3.21
N PRO A 10 3.11 -41.05 -2.71
CA PRO A 10 3.35 -41.25 -1.29
C PRO A 10 3.45 -39.91 -0.53
N GLY A 11 2.44 -39.68 0.31
CA GLY A 11 2.49 -39.01 1.60
C GLY A 11 3.52 -37.90 1.80
N LEU A 12 3.23 -36.70 1.28
CA LEU A 12 3.58 -35.48 2.00
C LEU A 12 2.72 -35.45 3.27
N LYS A 13 3.28 -36.01 4.33
CA LYS A 13 2.85 -35.89 5.73
C LYS A 13 2.15 -34.55 5.96
N ARG A 14 0.82 -34.59 6.04
CA ARG A 14 -0.02 -33.48 6.47
C ARG A 14 0.45 -33.11 7.89
N PRO A 15 0.79 -31.84 8.17
CA PRO A 15 1.13 -31.46 9.52
C PRO A 15 -0.05 -31.77 10.46
N PRO A 16 0.22 -32.09 11.74
CA PRO A 16 -0.82 -32.46 12.68
C PRO A 16 -1.84 -31.32 12.85
N PRO A 17 -3.10 -31.61 13.21
CA PRO A 17 -4.05 -30.60 13.68
C PRO A 17 -3.66 -30.20 15.11
N GLY A 18 -2.55 -29.48 15.24
CA GLY A 18 -2.02 -28.96 16.49
C GLY A 18 -2.19 -27.46 16.54
N GLY A 19 -3.19 -27.00 17.30
CA GLY A 19 -3.29 -25.72 17.99
C GLY A 19 -2.78 -24.47 17.25
N GLY A 20 -3.73 -23.69 16.71
CA GLY A 20 -3.64 -22.23 16.63
C GLY A 20 -2.28 -21.65 16.25
N ALA A 21 -1.79 -21.99 15.06
CA ALA A 21 -0.68 -21.27 14.46
C ALA A 21 -1.15 -19.85 14.12
N ALA A 22 -1.04 -18.93 15.07
CA ALA A 22 -0.86 -17.51 14.78
C ALA A 22 0.55 -17.35 14.15
N GLY A 23 0.77 -17.96 12.99
CA GLY A 23 2.00 -17.89 12.21
C GLY A 23 1.76 -17.09 10.93
N GLY A 24 1.07 -15.97 11.06
CA GLY A 24 0.69 -15.11 9.95
C GLY A 24 1.11 -13.67 10.21
N LEU A 25 0.91 -12.82 9.21
CA LEU A 25 1.21 -11.39 9.22
C LEU A 25 0.77 -10.66 10.52
N LEU A 26 -0.30 -11.12 11.18
CA LEU A 26 -0.86 -10.55 12.41
C LEU A 26 -0.18 -11.00 13.71
N ALA A 27 0.75 -11.95 13.65
CA ALA A 27 1.58 -12.34 14.78
C ALA A 27 2.87 -11.52 14.86
N LEU A 28 3.12 -10.67 13.86
CA LEU A 28 4.23 -9.73 13.86
C LEU A 28 3.93 -8.56 14.79
N PRO A 29 4.98 -7.97 15.40
CA PRO A 29 4.90 -6.62 15.95
C PRO A 29 4.31 -5.63 14.94
N LEU A 30 3.56 -4.65 15.44
CA LEU A 30 2.87 -3.66 14.60
C LEU A 30 3.84 -2.89 13.71
N GLU A 31 5.07 -2.65 14.17
CA GLU A 31 6.10 -1.94 13.43
C GLU A 31 6.49 -2.69 12.15
N LEU A 32 6.69 -4.00 12.24
CA LEU A 32 7.01 -4.84 11.08
C LEU A 32 5.81 -4.98 10.13
N LEU A 33 4.61 -5.01 10.70
CA LEU A 33 3.38 -5.01 9.92
C LEU A 33 3.23 -3.72 9.10
N LEU A 34 3.46 -2.57 9.74
CA LEU A 34 3.41 -1.26 9.10
C LEU A 34 4.52 -1.07 8.08
N GLU A 35 5.74 -1.55 8.37
CA GLU A 35 6.85 -1.57 7.41
C GLU A 35 6.48 -2.36 6.16
N ILE A 36 5.92 -3.57 6.30
CA ILE A 36 5.43 -4.37 5.16
C ILE A 36 4.34 -3.61 4.38
N CYS A 37 3.39 -2.99 5.10
CA CYS A 37 2.36 -2.17 4.47
C CYS A 37 2.93 -0.92 3.77
N GLY A 38 4.06 -0.39 4.22
CA GLY A 38 4.75 0.76 3.61
C GLY A 38 5.31 0.48 2.21
N TYR A 39 5.50 -0.80 1.84
CA TYR A 39 5.85 -1.20 0.47
C TYR A 39 4.63 -1.33 -0.46
N LEU A 40 3.41 -1.20 0.08
CA LEU A 40 2.18 -1.27 -0.70
C LEU A 40 1.70 0.14 -1.04
N GLY A 41 1.08 0.29 -2.21
CA GLY A 41 0.41 1.52 -2.56
C GLY A 41 -0.80 1.77 -1.65
N ALA A 42 -1.17 3.05 -1.51
CA ALA A 42 -2.32 3.49 -0.73
C ALA A 42 -3.61 2.82 -1.23
N ARG A 43 -3.75 2.62 -2.55
CA ARG A 43 -4.91 1.96 -3.16
C ARG A 43 -4.98 0.48 -2.79
N GLU A 44 -3.87 -0.24 -2.75
CA GLU A 44 -3.82 -1.64 -2.32
C GLU A 44 -4.11 -1.76 -0.83
N VAL A 45 -3.57 -0.87 0.00
CA VAL A 45 -3.82 -0.83 1.44
C VAL A 45 -5.30 -0.53 1.72
N GLN A 46 -5.93 0.40 1.02
CA GLN A 46 -7.34 0.73 1.22
C GLN A 46 -8.28 -0.34 0.62
N GLY A 47 -7.97 -0.83 -0.58
CA GLY A 47 -8.86 -1.70 -1.35
C GLY A 47 -8.75 -3.20 -1.03
N VAL A 48 -7.56 -3.67 -0.69
CA VAL A 48 -7.24 -5.11 -0.57
C VAL A 48 -7.10 -5.53 0.88
N LEU A 49 -6.29 -4.83 1.68
CA LEU A 49 -5.95 -5.23 3.05
C LEU A 49 -7.19 -5.44 3.95
N PRO A 50 -8.18 -4.53 3.96
CA PRO A 50 -9.39 -4.71 4.77
C PRO A 50 -10.18 -5.96 4.43
N ARG A 51 -10.17 -6.38 3.15
CA ARG A 51 -10.94 -7.55 2.66
C ARG A 51 -10.31 -8.87 3.12
N VAL A 52 -8.98 -8.91 3.25
CA VAL A 52 -8.25 -10.12 3.65
C VAL A 52 -8.04 -10.22 5.17
N CYS A 53 -8.11 -9.09 5.89
CA CYS A 53 -7.87 -9.07 7.33
C CYS A 53 -8.74 -8.05 8.08
N ARG A 54 -9.53 -8.54 9.05
CA ARG A 54 -10.33 -7.67 9.94
C ARG A 54 -9.47 -6.82 10.89
N ALA A 55 -8.34 -7.32 11.39
CA ALA A 55 -7.46 -6.55 12.27
C ALA A 55 -6.82 -5.36 11.54
N LEU A 56 -6.37 -5.58 10.31
CA LEU A 56 -5.83 -4.51 9.44
C LEU A 56 -6.90 -3.51 9.03
N ARG A 57 -8.15 -3.95 8.83
CA ARG A 57 -9.28 -3.05 8.61
C ARG A 57 -9.48 -2.08 9.77
N GLU A 58 -9.40 -2.58 11.01
CA GLU A 58 -9.53 -1.72 12.20
C GLU A 58 -8.31 -0.78 12.35
N ALA A 59 -7.11 -1.24 12.02
CA ALA A 59 -5.91 -0.40 12.03
C ALA A 59 -5.92 0.69 10.93
N ALA A 60 -6.57 0.42 9.79
CA ALA A 60 -6.72 1.36 8.69
C ALA A 60 -7.95 2.29 8.82
N ARG A 61 -8.74 2.15 9.89
CA ARG A 61 -9.85 3.08 10.14
C ARG A 61 -9.31 4.40 10.65
N ASP A 62 -9.78 5.49 10.06
CA ASP A 62 -9.36 6.84 10.40
C ASP A 62 -9.69 7.21 11.85
N ALA A 63 -8.76 7.94 12.47
CA ALA A 63 -9.01 8.63 13.73
C ALA A 63 -9.94 9.82 13.47
N GLU A 64 -11.14 9.75 14.04
CA GLU A 64 -12.19 10.78 14.17
C GLU A 64 -11.96 12.09 13.36
N GLY A 65 -12.54 12.17 12.16
CA GLY A 65 -12.83 13.45 11.48
C GLY A 65 -12.03 13.77 10.22
N PHE A 66 -10.98 13.02 9.89
CA PHE A 66 -10.21 13.21 8.65
C PHE A 66 -9.95 11.88 7.96
N ASP A 67 -10.32 11.77 6.68
CA ASP A 67 -10.15 10.56 5.87
C ASP A 67 -8.70 10.45 5.37
N TRP A 68 -7.80 9.98 6.24
CA TRP A 68 -6.39 9.76 5.90
C TRP A 68 -6.27 8.73 4.78
N SER A 69 -7.19 7.77 4.70
CA SER A 69 -7.19 6.78 3.64
C SER A 69 -7.38 7.41 2.26
N ALA A 70 -8.32 8.35 2.11
CA ALA A 70 -8.53 9.12 0.89
C ALA A 70 -7.35 10.06 0.60
N ALA A 71 -6.85 10.77 1.61
CA ALA A 71 -5.71 11.67 1.44
C ALA A 71 -4.44 10.94 0.96
N CYS A 72 -4.19 9.73 1.45
CA CYS A 72 -3.08 8.90 0.98
C CYS A 72 -3.25 8.47 -0.49
N VAL A 73 -4.47 8.16 -0.93
CA VAL A 73 -4.75 7.83 -2.33
C VAL A 73 -4.55 9.05 -3.24
N ASP A 74 -5.06 10.21 -2.83
CA ASP A 74 -4.89 11.46 -3.59
C ASP A 74 -3.41 11.83 -3.74
N LEU A 75 -2.63 11.67 -2.67
CA LEU A 75 -1.19 11.90 -2.68
C LEU A 75 -0.46 10.93 -3.62
N GLU A 76 -0.81 9.64 -3.59
CA GLU A 76 -0.25 8.64 -4.51
C GLU A 76 -0.50 9.00 -5.97
N GLU A 77 -1.74 9.37 -6.33
CA GLU A 77 -2.05 9.80 -7.69
C GLU A 77 -1.29 11.07 -8.08
N HIS A 78 -1.14 12.02 -7.15
CA HIS A 78 -0.35 13.23 -7.38
C HIS A 78 1.11 12.86 -7.67
N LEU A 79 1.74 12.04 -6.84
CA LEU A 79 3.12 11.60 -7.05
C LEU A 79 3.30 10.85 -8.38
N GLN A 80 2.32 10.03 -8.78
CA GLN A 80 2.33 9.36 -10.09
C GLN A 80 2.28 10.37 -11.25
N ARG A 81 1.43 11.40 -11.17
CA ARG A 81 1.36 12.47 -12.19
C ARG A 81 2.69 13.22 -12.33
N TRP A 82 3.40 13.43 -11.23
CA TRP A 82 4.71 14.09 -11.23
C TRP A 82 5.86 13.14 -11.61
N GLY A 83 5.70 11.84 -11.38
CA GLY A 83 6.65 10.81 -11.76
C GLY A 83 6.77 10.60 -13.27
N ASP A 84 5.80 11.05 -14.06
CA ASP A 84 5.79 10.96 -15.54
C ASP A 84 6.73 11.97 -16.23
N GLY A 85 7.82 12.38 -15.56
CA GLY A 85 8.86 13.23 -16.14
C GLY A 85 8.38 14.61 -16.61
N GLY A 86 7.26 15.11 -16.08
CA GLY A 86 6.64 16.36 -16.51
C GLY A 86 5.81 16.26 -17.80
N ALA A 87 5.60 15.07 -18.36
CA ALA A 87 4.77 14.89 -19.56
C ALA A 87 3.30 15.33 -19.33
N SER A 88 2.79 15.20 -18.10
CA SER A 88 1.46 15.69 -17.71
C SER A 88 1.43 17.17 -17.29
N MET A 89 2.59 17.86 -17.22
CA MET A 89 2.66 19.24 -16.72
C MET A 89 2.46 20.23 -17.86
N GLU A 90 1.38 21.02 -17.81
CA GLU A 90 1.16 22.11 -18.76
C GLU A 90 2.09 23.29 -18.43
N HIS A 91 2.86 23.74 -19.41
CA HIS A 91 3.62 24.97 -19.29
C HIS A 91 2.66 26.16 -19.38
N PHE A 92 2.61 26.97 -18.33
CA PHE A 92 1.91 28.24 -18.35
C PHE A 92 2.91 29.40 -18.20
N SER A 93 2.66 30.48 -18.92
CA SER A 93 3.39 31.74 -18.79
C SER A 93 2.42 32.81 -18.33
N LEU A 94 2.82 33.64 -17.37
CA LEU A 94 2.12 34.86 -17.02
C LEU A 94 2.79 36.04 -17.72
N ASP A 95 2.02 36.78 -18.51
CA ASP A 95 2.49 37.98 -19.20
C ASP A 95 2.69 39.17 -18.24
N GLU A 96 1.97 39.19 -17.11
CA GLU A 96 2.07 40.22 -16.07
C GLU A 96 2.55 39.62 -14.75
N GLY A 97 3.86 39.40 -14.66
CA GLY A 97 4.54 39.11 -13.39
C GLY A 97 5.03 40.39 -12.74
N HIS A 98 4.72 40.61 -11.47
CA HIS A 98 5.46 41.59 -10.67
C HIS A 98 6.85 41.00 -10.37
N PHE A 99 7.83 41.37 -11.20
CA PHE A 99 9.23 40.99 -10.97
C PHE A 99 9.83 41.87 -9.86
N ALA A 100 10.24 41.25 -8.77
CA ALA A 100 11.12 41.87 -7.77
C ALA A 100 12.48 41.16 -7.80
N SER A 101 13.57 41.92 -7.69
CA SER A 101 14.92 41.36 -7.55
C SER A 101 15.01 40.54 -6.26
N VAL A 102 15.61 39.35 -6.34
CA VAL A 102 16.01 38.59 -5.16
C VAL A 102 17.49 38.85 -4.94
N ASP A 103 17.82 39.73 -3.99
CA ASP A 103 19.21 40.14 -3.74
C ASP A 103 20.03 39.08 -2.97
N SER A 104 19.40 38.04 -2.44
CA SER A 104 20.09 36.96 -1.75
C SER A 104 19.23 35.69 -1.64
N VAL A 105 19.86 34.52 -1.82
CA VAL A 105 19.27 33.21 -1.52
C VAL A 105 20.00 32.65 -0.31
N LEU A 106 19.27 32.39 0.79
CA LEU A 106 19.80 31.69 1.95
C LEU A 106 19.55 30.19 1.78
N LEU A 107 20.62 29.41 1.67
CA LEU A 107 20.57 27.95 1.75
C LEU A 107 20.80 27.56 3.21
N LEU A 108 19.79 26.97 3.85
CA LEU A 108 19.86 26.37 5.18
C LEU A 108 20.18 24.88 5.07
#